data_AF-A0A8J3RPZ6-F1
#
_entry.id   AF-A0A8J3RPZ6-F1
#
_cell.length_a   1.000
_cell.length_b   1.000
_cell.length_c   1.000
_cell.angle_alpha   90.00
_cell.angle_beta   90.00
_cell.angle_gamma   90.00
#
_symmetry.space_group_name_H-M   'P 1'
#
loop_
_entity.id
_entity.type
_entity.pdbx_description
1 polymer ?
#
loop_
_entity_poly.entity_id
_entity_poly.type
_entity_poly.pdbx_seq_one_letter_code
_entity_poly.pdbx_strand_id
1 'polypeptide(L)' 'MTILVTGATGDIGRRVVDGLVGAGQRVRAMVRDHAADFPGEAA' A
#
# COMPACT_ATOMS: atom_id res chain seq x y z
N MET A 1 13.42 8.83 -1.87
CA MET A 1 12.01 9.26 -1.81
C MET A 1 11.12 8.02 -1.69
N THR A 2 9.92 8.12 -1.10
CA THR A 2 8.94 7.00 -1.05
C THR A 2 7.65 7.45 -1.72
N ILE A 3 7.11 6.64 -2.63
CA ILE A 3 5.85 6.91 -3.35
C ILE A 3 4.69 6.23 -2.61
N LEU A 4 3.68 7.00 -2.21
CA LEU A 4 2.44 6.47 -1.64
C LEU A 4 1.47 6.11 -2.77
N VAL A 5 1.03 4.85 -2.83
CA VAL A 5 -0.01 4.40 -3.77
C VAL A 5 -1.29 4.15 -3.00
N THR A 6 -2.33 4.92 -3.31
CA THR A 6 -3.69 4.71 -2.81
C THR A 6 -4.42 3.70 -3.69
N GLY A 7 -5.35 2.94 -3.11
CA GLY A 7 -6.05 1.89 -3.85
C GLY A 7 -5.12 0.81 -4.41
N ALA A 8 -4.00 0.55 -3.72
CA ALA A 8 -2.93 -0.34 -4.19
C ALA A 8 -3.38 -1.79 -4.45
N THR A 9 -4.53 -2.20 -3.91
CA THR A 9 -5.14 -3.51 -4.12
C THR A 9 -6.13 -3.58 -5.28
N GLY A 10 -6.50 -2.44 -5.87
CA GLY A 10 -7.41 -2.37 -7.01
C GLY A 10 -6.74 -2.70 -8.35
N ASP A 11 -7.55 -2.83 -9.40
CA ASP A 11 -7.10 -3.29 -10.73
C ASP A 11 -5.97 -2.44 -11.32
N ILE A 12 -6.03 -1.12 -11.11
CA ILE A 12 -4.99 -0.19 -11.57
C ILE A 12 -3.86 -0.12 -10.54
N GLY A 13 -4.20 -0.02 -9.25
CA GLY A 13 -3.22 0.16 -8.18
C GLY A 13 -2.17 -0.94 -8.16
N ARG A 14 -2.55 -2.20 -8.35
CA ARG A 14 -1.60 -3.32 -8.35
C ARG A 14 -0.57 -3.21 -9.50
N ARG A 15 -1.02 -2.87 -10.72
CA ARG A 15 -0.13 -2.70 -11.87
C ARG A 15 0.83 -1.53 -11.68
N VAL A 16 0.35 -0.45 -11.07
CA VAL A 16 1.18 0.71 -10.73
C VAL A 16 2.24 0.34 -9.71
N VAL A 17 1.88 -0.40 -8.65
CA VAL A 17 2.85 -0.90 -7.66
C VAL A 17 3.90 -1.77 -8.33
N ASP A 18 3.48 -2.75 -9.13
CA ASP A 18 4.40 -3.68 -9.82
C ASP A 18 5.38 -2.92 -10.72
N GLY A 19 4.89 -1.94 -11.49
CA GLY A 19 5.74 -1.11 -12.35
C GLY A 19 6.73 -0.24 -11.57
N LEU A 20 6.30 0.39 -10.48
CA LEU A 20 7.16 1.22 -9.64
C LEU A 20 8.25 0.39 -8.93
N VAL A 21 7.89 -0.78 -8.40
CA VAL A 21 8.84 -1.71 -7.79
C VAL A 21 9.82 -2.23 -8.83
N GLY A 22 9.34 -2.61 -10.02
CA GLY A 22 10.19 -3.05 -11.14
C GLY A 22 11.19 -1.97 -11.61
N ALA A 23 10.83 -0.69 -11.45
CA ALA A 23 11.70 0.46 -11.72
C ALA A 23 12.61 0.84 -10.54
N GLY A 24 12.70 0.00 -9.50
CA GLY A 24 13.57 0.22 -8.34
C GLY A 24 13.10 1.32 -7.39
N GLN A 25 11.85 1.76 -7.49
CA GLN A 25 11.31 2.80 -6.61
C GLN A 25 10.86 2.22 -5.27
N ARG A 26 11.00 3.02 -4.20
CA ARG A 26 10.43 2.68 -2.89
C ARG A 26 8.95 3.05 -2.86
N VAL A 27 8.09 2.06 -2.60
CA VAL A 27 6.63 2.20 -2.63
C VAL A 27 6.04 1.91 -1.26
N ARG A 28 5.07 2.72 -0.83
CA ARG A 28 4.18 2.45 0.30
C ARG A 28 2.75 2.29 -0.22
N ALA A 29 2.15 1.14 0.00
CA ALA A 29 0.76 0.88 -0.37
C ALA A 29 -0.17 1.31 0.77
N MET A 30 -1.12 2.19 0.46
CA MET A 30 -2.25 2.47 1.35
C MET A 30 -3.35 1.46 1.04
N VAL A 31 -3.62 0.61 2.03
CA VAL A 31 -4.73 -0.33 2.01
C VAL A 31 -5.70 0.06 3.11
N ARG A 32 -7.01 -0.06 2.83
CA ARG A 32 -8.05 0.22 3.82
C ARG A 32 -7.95 -0.72 5.00
N ASP A 33 -7.58 -1.95 4.70
CA ASP A 33 -7.37 -2.99 5.68
C ASP A 33 -6.26 -3.92 5.16
N HIS A 34 -5.29 -4.19 6.02
CA HIS A 34 -4.22 -5.17 5.77
C HIS A 34 -4.44 -6.48 6.58
N ALA A 35 -5.30 -6.40 7.61
CA ALA A 35 -5.87 -7.42 8.48
C ALA A 35 -6.72 -6.62 9.49
N ALA A 36 -8.06 -6.71 9.48
CA ALA A 36 -8.93 -5.80 10.24
C ALA A 36 -8.52 -5.70 11.72
N ASP A 37 -8.61 -4.50 12.31
CA ASP A 37 -8.19 -4.04 13.65
C ASP A 37 -7.44 -4.99 14.59
N PHE A 38 -6.35 -4.49 15.18
CA PHE A 38 -5.98 -4.89 16.55
C PHE A 38 -6.77 -4.00 17.52
N PRO A 39 -7.74 -4.52 18.28
CA PRO A 39 -8.42 -3.73 19.29
C PRO A 39 -7.49 -3.60 20.52
N GLY A 40 -7.01 -2.39 20.80
CA GLY A 40 -6.34 -2.07 22.07
C GLY A 40 -5.14 -1.12 21.98
N GLU A 41 -5.38 0.17 21.76
CA GLU A 41 -4.69 1.16 22.60
C GLU A 41 -5.52 1.24 23.89
N ALA A 42 -5.26 0.31 24.82
CA ALA A 42 -5.69 0.52 26.19
C ALA A 42 -4.90 1.70 26.75
N ALA A 43 -5.64 2.64 27.32
CA ALA A 43 -5.16 3.85 27.98
C ALA A 43 -4.05 3.57 29.02
#